data_AF-A0A6C0U0F1-F1
#
_entry.id   AF-A0A6C0U0F1-F1
#
_cell.length_a   1.000
_cell.length_b   1.000
_cell.length_c   1.000
_cell.angle_alpha   90.00
_cell.angle_beta   90.00
_cell.angle_gamma   90.00
#
_symmetry.space_group_name_H-M   'P 1'
#
loop_
_entity.id
_entity.type
_entity.pdbx_description
1 polymer ?
#
loop_
_entity_poly.entity_id
_entity_poly.type
_entity_poly.pdbx_seq_one_letter_code
_entity_poly.pdbx_strand_id
1 'polypeptide(L)'
;MSANDTEQRLIRLIAEHYMDAGHERLTIQEISARGGITRQAFNKYYKHLTPYVKGALPIGMLVPDPSPELLSKYQDRITVLMNEIANMRRRHVEEVDDVKNSYITSLMNNDLSLMEGDEVRQQLRKQALHADKLVMSNKELQSKLNKAGAAVEKLMRGDSYKSGEYDTIKLSPNLDSAYSVYLQTSDCENLEDRKDVELDKLVKDINRNLSSGGGHVVLFVDRFIACFDRFASLYRTSRNGPVIVARVPVFSRPELQMFSKGIESTATKEIWVPWCSSESVIRAQRQFSFRAVPEIEKEAADRMSFPSLEDGYEAVCLYKVSQGD
;
A
#
# COMPACT_ATOMS: atom_id res chain seq x y z
N MET A 1 -88.09 40.07 41.18
CA MET A 1 -86.73 39.54 41.42
C MET A 1 -85.81 40.74 41.55
N SER A 2 -85.05 40.87 42.63
CA SER A 2 -84.14 42.01 42.77
C SER A 2 -82.97 41.85 41.80
N ALA A 3 -82.47 42.96 41.25
CA ALA A 3 -81.36 42.94 40.30
C ALA A 3 -80.06 42.36 40.91
N ASN A 4 -79.96 42.36 42.24
CA ASN A 4 -78.83 41.86 43.01
C ASN A 4 -78.87 40.32 43.16
N ASP A 5 -80.07 39.72 43.30
CA ASP A 5 -80.23 38.26 43.36
C ASP A 5 -79.86 37.59 42.02
N THR A 6 -80.23 38.23 40.91
CA THR A 6 -79.85 37.78 39.56
C THR A 6 -78.35 37.92 39.31
N GLU A 7 -77.71 38.94 39.88
CA GLU A 7 -76.25 39.13 39.78
C GLU A 7 -75.49 38.03 40.52
N GLN A 8 -75.87 37.74 41.76
CA GLN A 8 -75.24 36.68 42.55
C GLN A 8 -75.43 35.29 41.92
N ARG A 9 -76.58 35.05 41.27
CA ARG A 9 -76.82 33.81 40.52
C ARG A 9 -75.91 33.68 39.31
N LEU A 10 -75.70 34.76 38.57
CA LEU A 10 -74.76 34.77 37.44
C LEU A 10 -73.31 34.55 37.91
N ILE A 11 -72.91 35.15 39.02
CA ILE A 11 -71.57 34.98 39.61
C ILE A 11 -71.34 33.51 40.02
N ARG A 12 -72.32 32.87 40.68
CA ARG A 12 -72.24 31.44 41.05
C ARG A 12 -72.15 30.53 39.85
N LEU A 13 -72.95 30.77 38.80
CA LEU A 13 -72.93 29.99 37.56
C LEU A 13 -71.59 30.12 36.82
N ILE A 14 -70.99 31.31 36.83
CA ILE A 14 -69.64 31.53 36.27
C ILE A 14 -68.62 30.73 37.09
N ALA A 15 -68.67 30.83 38.41
CA ALA A 15 -67.75 30.10 39.29
C ALA A 15 -67.85 28.58 39.09
N GLU A 16 -69.06 28.01 39.12
CA GLU A 16 -69.31 26.56 38.92
C GLU A 16 -68.79 26.06 37.57
N HIS A 17 -69.02 26.79 36.48
CA HIS A 17 -68.53 26.36 35.17
C HIS A 17 -67.00 26.34 35.07
N TYR A 18 -66.32 27.30 35.70
CA TYR A 18 -64.86 27.26 35.75
C TYR A 18 -64.32 26.11 36.60
N MET A 19 -65.13 25.54 37.50
CA MET A 19 -64.79 24.31 38.23
C MET A 19 -64.87 23.07 37.34
N ASP A 20 -65.89 23.00 36.49
CA ASP A 20 -66.17 21.78 35.71
C ASP A 20 -65.35 21.72 34.41
N ALA A 21 -65.15 22.85 33.73
CA ALA A 21 -64.58 22.89 32.38
C ALA A 21 -63.12 23.38 32.32
N GLY A 22 -62.54 23.84 33.43
CA GLY A 22 -61.13 24.23 33.53
C GLY A 22 -60.68 25.30 32.52
N HIS A 23 -60.71 26.58 32.88
CA HIS A 23 -60.24 27.73 32.06
C HIS A 23 -60.76 27.84 30.60
N GLU A 24 -61.68 26.99 30.16
CA GLU A 24 -62.33 27.13 28.85
C GLU A 24 -63.21 28.38 28.81
N ARG A 25 -63.12 29.12 27.70
CA ARG A 25 -63.83 30.39 27.50
C ARG A 25 -65.33 30.13 27.37
N LEU A 26 -66.11 30.62 28.32
CA LEU A 26 -67.55 30.63 28.22
C LEU A 26 -68.03 31.62 27.16
N THR A 27 -69.06 31.21 26.40
CA THR A 27 -69.80 32.16 25.59
C THR A 27 -70.82 32.90 26.46
N ILE A 28 -70.94 34.22 26.26
CA ILE A 28 -71.94 35.06 26.95
C ILE A 28 -73.37 34.52 26.71
N GLN A 29 -73.57 33.83 25.58
CA GLN A 29 -74.83 33.20 25.19
C GLN A 29 -75.22 32.04 26.11
N GLU A 30 -74.27 31.17 26.48
CA GLU A 30 -74.52 30.03 27.37
C GLU A 30 -74.79 30.48 28.82
N ILE A 31 -74.08 31.50 29.29
CA ILE A 31 -74.33 32.07 30.63
C ILE A 31 -75.68 32.76 30.68
N SER A 32 -76.03 33.52 29.64
CA SER A 32 -77.34 34.17 29.55
C SER A 32 -78.48 33.14 29.53
N ALA A 33 -78.29 32.03 28.81
CA ALA A 33 -79.24 30.92 28.77
C ALA A 33 -79.38 30.21 30.13
N ARG A 34 -78.26 29.88 30.79
CA ARG A 34 -78.25 29.22 32.12
C ARG A 34 -78.76 30.14 33.24
N GLY A 35 -78.55 31.45 33.11
CA GLY A 35 -79.02 32.48 34.04
C GLY A 35 -80.48 32.91 33.83
N GLY A 36 -81.13 32.45 32.75
CA GLY A 36 -82.52 32.82 32.42
C GLY A 36 -82.71 34.28 32.00
N ILE A 37 -81.66 34.93 31.47
CA ILE A 37 -81.64 36.35 31.11
C ILE A 37 -81.36 36.50 29.61
N THR A 38 -81.92 37.52 28.97
CA THR A 38 -81.62 37.81 27.56
C THR A 38 -80.21 38.37 27.39
N ARG A 39 -79.53 38.02 26.30
CA ARG A 39 -78.17 38.53 25.98
C ARG A 39 -78.08 40.07 26.01
N GLN A 40 -79.16 40.74 25.65
CA GLN A 40 -79.26 42.21 25.69
C GLN A 40 -79.29 42.74 27.12
N ALA A 41 -80.01 42.08 28.03
CA ALA A 41 -80.06 42.44 29.44
C ALA A 41 -78.71 42.19 30.14
N PHE A 42 -77.99 41.12 29.78
CA PHE A 42 -76.63 40.87 30.27
C PHE A 42 -75.67 42.02 29.89
N ASN A 43 -75.68 42.44 28.63
CA ASN A 43 -74.81 43.51 28.14
C ASN A 43 -75.18 44.90 28.70
N LYS A 44 -76.44 45.13 29.09
CA LYS A 44 -76.93 46.42 29.60
C LYS A 44 -76.68 46.58 31.10
N TYR A 45 -76.92 45.54 31.89
CA TYR A 45 -76.90 45.62 33.36
C TYR A 45 -75.67 44.93 34.00
N TYR A 46 -75.01 44.02 33.29
CA TYR A 46 -73.96 43.16 33.86
C TYR A 46 -72.65 43.17 33.04
N LYS A 47 -72.35 44.30 32.40
CA LYS A 47 -71.15 44.50 31.56
C LYS A 47 -69.83 44.32 32.33
N HIS A 48 -69.82 44.47 33.65
CA HIS A 48 -68.64 44.22 34.48
C HIS A 48 -68.29 42.73 34.62
N LEU A 49 -69.23 41.81 34.32
CA LEU A 49 -68.98 40.36 34.38
C LEU A 49 -68.32 39.83 33.08
N THR A 50 -68.41 40.56 31.97
CA THR A 50 -67.86 40.13 30.66
C THR A 50 -66.37 39.75 30.65
N PRO A 51 -65.46 40.46 31.36
CA PRO A 51 -64.04 40.11 31.43
C PRO A 51 -63.78 38.77 32.13
N TYR A 52 -64.60 38.42 33.12
CA TYR A 52 -64.51 37.15 33.86
C TYR A 52 -65.02 35.97 33.03
N VAL A 53 -66.08 36.18 32.23
CA VAL A 53 -66.58 35.19 31.27
C VAL A 53 -65.56 34.82 30.20
N LYS A 54 -64.76 35.81 29.77
CA LYS A 54 -63.74 35.64 28.73
C LYS A 54 -62.38 35.13 29.25
N GLY A 55 -62.24 34.97 30.57
CA GLY A 55 -61.01 34.47 31.21
C GLY A 55 -59.87 35.50 31.30
N ALA A 56 -60.17 36.80 31.15
CA ALA A 56 -59.16 37.85 31.19
C ALA A 56 -58.80 38.32 32.62
N LEU A 57 -59.66 38.04 33.60
CA LEU A 57 -59.41 38.31 35.02
C LEU A 57 -59.63 37.05 35.87
N PRO A 58 -58.85 36.86 36.95
CA PRO A 58 -58.98 35.71 37.83
C PRO A 58 -60.29 35.78 38.64
N ILE A 59 -60.96 34.64 38.75
CA ILE A 59 -62.26 34.48 39.44
C ILE A 59 -62.14 34.78 40.94
N GLY A 60 -60.93 34.69 41.50
CA GLY A 60 -60.64 35.04 42.90
C GLY A 60 -60.90 36.50 43.28
N MET A 61 -61.13 37.39 42.31
CA MET A 61 -61.57 38.77 42.57
C MET A 61 -63.10 38.96 42.53
N LEU A 62 -63.85 37.95 42.07
CA LEU A 62 -65.31 38.03 41.88
C LEU A 62 -66.11 37.48 43.08
N VAL A 63 -65.48 36.67 43.93
CA VAL A 63 -66.11 36.05 45.11
C VAL A 63 -65.32 36.47 46.36
N PRO A 64 -65.84 37.39 47.20
CA PRO A 64 -65.12 37.87 48.39
C PRO A 64 -64.90 36.79 49.46
N ASP A 65 -65.82 35.81 49.54
CA ASP A 65 -65.71 34.65 50.43
C ASP A 65 -65.93 33.37 49.60
N PRO A 66 -64.85 32.66 49.20
CA PRO A 66 -65.01 31.40 48.48
C PRO A 66 -65.70 30.39 49.41
N SER A 67 -66.75 29.73 48.92
CA SER A 67 -67.37 28.64 49.65
C SER A 67 -66.30 27.56 49.95
N PRO A 68 -66.35 26.88 51.12
CA PRO A 68 -65.35 25.88 51.50
C PRO A 68 -65.21 24.76 50.46
N GLU A 69 -66.28 24.48 49.71
CA GLU A 69 -66.30 23.54 48.59
C GLU A 69 -65.44 23.98 47.40
N LEU A 70 -65.37 25.28 47.11
CA LEU A 70 -64.51 25.82 46.04
C LEU A 70 -63.04 25.70 46.42
N LEU A 71 -62.69 26.05 47.67
CA LEU A 71 -61.33 25.93 48.18
C LEU A 71 -60.83 24.47 48.18
N SER A 72 -61.65 23.52 48.63
CA SER A 72 -61.32 22.09 48.61
C SER A 72 -61.01 21.62 47.19
N LYS A 73 -61.87 21.95 46.22
CA LYS A 73 -61.68 21.53 44.83
C LYS A 73 -60.45 22.18 44.17
N TYR A 74 -60.12 23.43 44.50
CA TYR A 74 -58.86 24.05 44.06
C TYR A 74 -57.64 23.37 44.68
N GLN A 75 -57.69 23.02 45.97
CA GLN A 75 -56.63 22.27 46.63
C GLN A 75 -56.46 20.87 46.01
N ASP A 76 -57.55 20.17 45.72
CA ASP A 76 -57.52 18.88 45.02
C ASP A 76 -56.93 19.03 43.61
N ARG A 77 -57.29 20.09 42.88
CA ARG A 77 -56.72 20.32 41.56
C ARG A 77 -55.23 20.67 41.62
N ILE A 78 -54.80 21.45 42.61
CA ILE A 78 -53.39 21.78 42.83
C ILE A 78 -52.61 20.51 43.18
N THR A 79 -53.13 19.63 44.03
CA THR A 79 -52.44 18.37 44.35
C THR A 79 -52.35 17.45 43.14
N VAL A 80 -53.41 17.36 42.33
CA VAL A 80 -53.37 16.61 41.05
C VAL A 80 -52.33 17.19 40.09
N LEU A 81 -52.29 18.51 39.90
CA LEU A 81 -51.31 19.17 39.03
C LEU A 81 -49.88 19.03 39.55
N MET A 82 -49.68 19.13 40.87
CA MET A 82 -48.37 18.89 41.49
C MET A 82 -47.91 17.45 41.28
N ASN A 83 -48.82 16.47 41.39
CA ASN A 83 -48.54 15.07 41.12
C ASN A 83 -48.25 14.84 39.62
N GLU A 84 -48.99 15.48 38.71
CA GLU A 84 -48.71 15.45 37.27
C GLU A 84 -47.32 16.01 36.95
N ILE A 85 -46.96 17.15 37.53
CA ILE A 85 -45.62 17.76 37.35
C ILE A 85 -44.54 16.84 37.92
N ALA A 86 -44.74 16.26 39.10
CA ALA A 86 -43.79 15.33 39.71
C ALA A 86 -43.60 14.08 38.84
N ASN A 87 -44.69 13.53 38.32
CA ASN A 87 -44.65 12.38 37.40
C ASN A 87 -44.00 12.73 36.07
N MET A 88 -44.27 13.91 35.50
CA MET A 88 -43.63 14.39 34.28
C MET A 88 -42.13 14.57 34.48
N ARG A 89 -41.69 15.14 35.61
CA ARG A 89 -40.26 15.26 35.93
C ARG A 89 -39.60 13.90 36.09
N ARG A 90 -40.28 12.95 36.75
CA ARG A 90 -39.77 11.59 36.92
C ARG A 90 -39.58 10.90 35.57
N ARG A 91 -40.61 10.90 34.72
CA ARG A 91 -40.54 10.33 33.36
C ARG A 91 -39.45 10.98 32.53
N HIS A 92 -39.29 12.30 32.62
CA HIS A 92 -38.26 12.98 31.85
C HIS A 92 -36.84 12.56 32.28
N VAL A 93 -36.59 12.38 33.58
CA VAL A 93 -35.30 11.87 34.06
C VAL A 93 -35.06 10.43 33.56
N GLU A 94 -36.08 9.57 33.65
CA GLU A 94 -36.01 8.20 33.12
C GLU A 94 -35.75 8.18 31.61
N GLU A 95 -36.45 8.99 30.82
CA GLU A 95 -36.22 9.12 29.37
C GLU A 95 -34.81 9.62 29.03
N VAL A 96 -34.30 10.60 29.78
CA VAL A 96 -32.94 11.12 29.57
C VAL A 96 -31.89 10.06 29.88
N ASP A 97 -32.07 9.30 30.96
CA ASP A 97 -31.17 8.20 31.30
C ASP A 97 -31.24 7.06 30.27
N ASP A 98 -32.42 6.72 29.78
CA ASP A 98 -32.60 5.72 28.73
C ASP A 98 -31.95 6.15 27.41
N VAL A 99 -32.13 7.40 26.99
CA VAL A 99 -31.48 7.95 25.79
C VAL A 99 -29.96 7.96 25.95
N LYS A 100 -29.46 8.37 27.12
CA LYS A 100 -28.02 8.37 27.41
C LYS A 100 -27.45 6.96 27.36
N ASN A 101 -28.11 5.99 28.00
CA ASN A 101 -27.69 4.60 28.01
C ASN A 101 -27.73 3.98 26.61
N SER A 102 -28.79 4.26 25.84
CA SER A 102 -28.92 3.81 24.45
C SER A 102 -27.81 4.40 23.56
N TYR A 103 -27.51 5.69 23.72
CA TYR A 103 -26.46 6.35 22.95
C TYR A 103 -25.06 5.83 23.31
N ILE A 104 -24.75 5.68 24.61
CA ILE A 104 -23.49 5.10 25.07
C ILE A 104 -23.34 3.68 24.55
N THR A 105 -24.39 2.86 24.65
CA THR A 105 -24.37 1.47 24.16
C THR A 105 -24.16 1.42 22.65
N SER A 106 -24.83 2.29 21.89
CA SER A 106 -24.67 2.37 20.43
C SER A 106 -23.26 2.81 20.02
N LEU A 107 -22.69 3.78 20.74
CA LEU A 107 -21.32 4.25 20.51
C LEU A 107 -20.31 3.15 20.81
N MET A 108 -20.46 2.47 21.96
CA MET A 108 -19.61 1.34 22.34
C MET A 108 -19.71 0.19 21.34
N ASN A 109 -20.91 -0.15 20.86
CA ASN A 109 -21.09 -1.20 19.86
C ASN A 109 -20.44 -0.83 18.52
N ASN A 110 -20.46 0.45 18.16
CA ASN A 110 -19.77 0.93 16.96
C ASN A 110 -18.25 0.81 17.12
N ASP A 111 -17.70 1.25 18.25
CA ASP A 111 -16.27 1.11 18.56
C ASP A 111 -15.82 -0.36 18.56
N LEU A 112 -16.64 -1.25 19.13
CA LEU A 112 -16.36 -2.69 19.16
C LEU A 112 -16.36 -3.26 17.75
N SER A 113 -17.31 -2.85 16.90
CA SER A 113 -17.37 -3.25 15.49
C SER A 113 -16.18 -2.72 14.68
N LEU A 114 -15.72 -1.50 14.95
CA LEU A 114 -14.55 -0.92 14.31
C LEU A 114 -13.27 -1.65 14.71
N MET A 115 -13.13 -1.96 16.00
CA MET A 115 -12.00 -2.72 16.54
C MET A 115 -11.95 -4.13 15.96
N GLU A 116 -13.08 -4.85 15.94
CA GLU A 116 -13.18 -6.17 15.31
C GLU A 116 -12.84 -6.09 13.81
N GLY A 117 -13.33 -5.06 13.11
CA GLY A 117 -12.99 -4.81 11.71
C GLY A 117 -11.50 -4.58 11.49
N ASP A 118 -10.82 -3.90 12.42
CA ASP A 118 -9.36 -3.71 12.37
C ASP A 118 -8.59 -4.98 12.68
N GLU A 119 -9.01 -5.77 13.67
CA GLU A 119 -8.41 -7.07 13.97
C GLU A 119 -8.53 -8.03 12.78
N VAL A 120 -9.72 -8.12 12.17
CA VAL A 120 -9.95 -8.93 10.97
C VAL A 120 -9.04 -8.44 9.83
N ARG A 121 -8.94 -7.13 9.60
CA ARG A 121 -8.03 -6.57 8.57
C ARG A 121 -6.57 -6.93 8.85
N GLN A 122 -6.13 -6.86 10.11
CA GLN A 122 -4.77 -7.24 10.49
C GLN A 122 -4.51 -8.73 10.29
N GLN A 123 -5.45 -9.59 10.68
CA GLN A 123 -5.36 -11.04 10.47
C GLN A 123 -5.30 -11.37 8.97
N LEU A 124 -6.13 -10.72 8.15
CA LEU A 124 -6.18 -10.93 6.71
C LEU A 124 -4.86 -10.48 6.04
N ARG A 125 -4.26 -9.37 6.48
CA ARG A 125 -2.91 -8.96 6.07
C ARG A 125 -1.85 -9.99 6.45
N LYS A 126 -1.89 -10.53 7.67
CA LYS A 126 -0.96 -11.59 8.11
C LYS A 126 -1.11 -12.86 7.26
N GLN A 127 -2.36 -13.27 6.97
CA GLN A 127 -2.64 -14.42 6.12
C GLN A 127 -2.18 -14.19 4.67
N ALA A 128 -2.39 -13.00 4.10
CA ALA A 128 -1.90 -12.64 2.77
C ALA A 128 -0.37 -12.75 2.69
N LEU A 129 0.34 -12.16 3.65
CA LEU A 129 1.81 -12.27 3.74
C LEU A 129 2.28 -13.73 3.90
N HIS A 130 1.53 -14.55 4.65
CA HIS A 130 1.84 -15.96 4.79
C HIS A 130 1.59 -16.74 3.49
N ALA A 131 0.50 -16.43 2.79
CA ALA A 131 0.20 -17.01 1.48
C ALA A 131 1.29 -16.67 0.46
N ASP A 132 1.75 -15.42 0.42
CA ASP A 132 2.86 -15.01 -0.44
C ASP A 132 4.15 -15.77 -0.12
N LYS A 133 4.47 -15.95 1.17
CA LYS A 133 5.61 -16.77 1.60
C LYS A 133 5.48 -18.23 1.16
N LEU A 134 4.29 -18.82 1.29
CA LEU A 134 4.03 -20.19 0.82
C LEU A 134 4.15 -20.31 -0.70
N VAL A 135 3.66 -19.32 -1.45
CA VAL A 135 3.79 -19.29 -2.92
C VAL A 135 5.27 -19.19 -3.31
N MET A 136 6.05 -18.33 -2.65
CA MET A 136 7.49 -18.23 -2.87
C MET A 136 8.20 -19.55 -2.55
N SER A 137 7.90 -20.17 -1.41
CA SER A 137 8.46 -21.47 -1.03
C SER A 137 8.09 -22.58 -2.02
N ASN A 138 6.84 -22.60 -2.51
CA ASN A 138 6.40 -23.53 -3.55
C ASN A 138 7.14 -23.31 -4.86
N LYS A 139 7.35 -22.06 -5.29
CA LYS A 139 8.14 -21.75 -6.49
C LYS A 139 9.60 -22.20 -6.34
N GLU A 140 10.19 -22.00 -5.16
CA GLU A 140 11.54 -22.49 -4.85
C GLU A 140 11.61 -24.02 -4.89
N LEU A 141 10.65 -24.70 -4.28
CA LEU A 141 10.57 -26.16 -4.30
C LEU A 141 10.32 -26.70 -5.69
N GLN A 142 9.44 -26.09 -6.49
CA GLN A 142 9.25 -26.43 -7.90
C GLN A 142 10.54 -26.22 -8.70
N SER A 143 11.27 -25.13 -8.46
CA SER A 143 12.58 -24.90 -9.08
C SER A 143 13.59 -25.98 -8.69
N LYS A 144 13.66 -26.36 -7.41
CA LYS A 144 14.52 -27.45 -6.92
C LYS A 144 14.11 -28.79 -7.52
N LEU A 145 12.82 -29.09 -7.61
CA LEU A 145 12.28 -30.33 -8.16
C LEU A 145 12.53 -30.39 -9.66
N ASN A 146 12.36 -29.29 -10.41
CA ASN A 146 12.70 -29.21 -11.83
C ASN A 146 14.21 -29.40 -12.05
N LYS A 147 15.06 -28.82 -11.20
CA LYS A 147 16.52 -29.04 -11.25
C LYS A 147 16.88 -30.49 -10.94
N ALA A 148 16.25 -31.10 -9.94
CA ALA A 148 16.46 -32.50 -9.57
C ALA A 148 15.93 -33.46 -10.65
N GLY A 149 14.75 -33.19 -11.22
CA GLY A 149 14.17 -33.92 -12.33
C GLY A 149 15.04 -33.86 -13.57
N ALA A 150 15.54 -32.66 -13.92
CA ALA A 150 16.51 -32.50 -15.00
C ALA A 150 17.84 -33.22 -14.71
N ALA A 151 18.28 -33.30 -13.46
CA ALA A 151 19.47 -34.07 -13.08
C ALA A 151 19.25 -35.58 -13.17
N VAL A 152 18.09 -36.08 -12.74
CA VAL A 152 17.72 -37.51 -12.83
C VAL A 152 17.51 -37.94 -14.28
N GLU A 153 16.87 -37.10 -15.10
CA GLU A 153 16.68 -37.35 -16.53
C GLU A 153 18.02 -37.38 -17.29
N LYS A 154 18.99 -36.54 -16.89
CA LYS A 154 20.38 -36.58 -17.39
C LYS A 154 21.11 -37.86 -16.98
N LEU A 155 20.83 -38.41 -15.80
CA LEU A 155 21.44 -39.67 -15.32
C LEU A 155 20.80 -40.91 -15.98
N MET A 156 19.49 -40.90 -16.19
CA MET A 156 18.73 -42.03 -16.76
C MET A 156 18.96 -42.23 -18.26
N ARG A 157 19.34 -41.19 -19.01
CA ARG A 157 19.67 -41.30 -20.45
C ARG A 157 21.04 -41.91 -20.75
N GLY A 158 21.83 -42.27 -19.73
CA GLY A 158 23.10 -42.99 -19.93
C GLY A 158 24.18 -42.20 -20.70
N ASP A 159 23.98 -40.90 -20.89
CA ASP A 159 24.94 -40.04 -21.55
C ASP A 159 25.93 -39.48 -20.53
N SER A 160 27.20 -39.82 -20.70
CA SER A 160 28.32 -39.17 -20.03
C SER A 160 28.16 -37.64 -20.06
N TYR A 161 27.91 -37.03 -18.89
CA TYR A 161 28.06 -35.61 -18.56
C TYR A 161 28.09 -34.62 -19.75
N LYS A 162 26.97 -34.50 -20.49
CA LYS A 162 26.68 -33.34 -21.35
C LYS A 162 25.43 -32.64 -20.83
N SER A 163 25.56 -31.98 -19.68
CA SER A 163 24.50 -31.18 -19.09
C SER A 163 24.35 -29.86 -19.86
N GLY A 164 23.23 -29.71 -20.57
CA GLY A 164 22.64 -28.41 -20.94
C GLY A 164 23.45 -27.61 -21.95
N GLU A 165 23.10 -27.77 -23.21
CA GLU A 165 23.38 -26.78 -24.25
C GLU A 165 22.42 -25.59 -24.01
N TYR A 166 22.77 -24.77 -23.02
CA TYR A 166 22.38 -23.37 -23.11
C TYR A 166 23.22 -22.80 -24.24
N ASP A 167 22.58 -22.19 -25.24
CA ASP A 167 23.22 -21.63 -26.42
C ASP A 167 24.27 -20.61 -25.96
N THR A 168 25.50 -21.07 -25.81
CA THR A 168 26.61 -20.28 -25.26
C THR A 168 27.25 -19.62 -26.45
N ILE A 169 26.88 -18.37 -26.67
CA ILE A 169 27.34 -17.62 -27.83
C ILE A 169 28.75 -17.15 -27.51
N LYS A 170 29.74 -17.72 -28.20
CA LYS A 170 31.13 -17.34 -28.10
C LYS A 170 31.40 -16.20 -29.05
N LEU A 171 31.85 -15.07 -28.53
CA LEU A 171 32.24 -13.92 -29.33
C LEU A 171 33.72 -13.61 -29.08
N SER A 172 34.51 -13.56 -30.15
CA SER A 172 35.92 -13.23 -30.09
C SER A 172 36.26 -12.19 -31.15
N PRO A 173 36.97 -11.10 -30.81
CA PRO A 173 37.44 -10.13 -31.79
C PRO A 173 38.52 -10.77 -32.67
N ASN A 174 38.52 -10.45 -33.96
CA ASN A 174 39.51 -10.97 -34.91
C ASN A 174 40.72 -10.03 -34.99
N LEU A 175 41.69 -10.26 -34.11
CA LEU A 175 42.91 -9.44 -34.03
C LEU A 175 44.09 -9.99 -34.83
N ASP A 176 43.99 -11.17 -35.43
CA ASP A 176 45.10 -11.81 -36.16
C ASP A 176 45.59 -10.96 -37.34
N SER A 177 44.65 -10.30 -38.01
CA SER A 177 44.96 -9.36 -39.10
C SER A 177 45.66 -8.08 -38.61
N ALA A 178 45.35 -7.61 -37.40
CA ALA A 178 46.01 -6.44 -36.80
C ALA A 178 47.42 -6.80 -36.32
N TYR A 179 47.58 -7.98 -35.70
CA TYR A 179 48.87 -8.48 -35.23
C TYR A 179 49.86 -8.74 -36.38
N SER A 180 49.39 -9.34 -37.48
CA SER A 180 50.25 -9.58 -38.65
C SER A 180 50.74 -8.28 -39.30
N VAL A 181 49.91 -7.24 -39.37
CA VAL A 181 50.31 -5.90 -39.84
C VAL A 181 51.28 -5.25 -38.86
N TYR A 182 51.02 -5.32 -37.56
CA TYR A 182 51.95 -4.80 -36.55
C TYR A 182 53.33 -5.45 -36.64
N LEU A 183 53.40 -6.78 -36.81
CA LEU A 183 54.68 -7.49 -36.93
C LEU A 183 55.49 -7.08 -38.16
N GLN A 184 54.85 -6.51 -39.20
CA GLN A 184 55.52 -6.03 -40.40
C GLN A 184 55.89 -4.54 -40.35
N THR A 185 55.01 -3.72 -39.77
CA THR A 185 55.11 -2.26 -39.82
C THR A 185 55.59 -1.63 -38.50
N SER A 186 55.52 -2.37 -37.38
CA SER A 186 55.80 -1.91 -36.01
C SER A 186 55.05 -0.65 -35.59
N ASP A 187 53.89 -0.41 -36.20
CA ASP A 187 53.06 0.78 -35.98
C ASP A 187 52.02 0.53 -34.89
N CYS A 188 52.24 1.11 -33.71
CA CYS A 188 51.38 0.94 -32.54
C CYS A 188 50.02 1.64 -32.70
N GLU A 189 49.97 2.80 -33.35
CA GLU A 189 48.72 3.59 -33.47
C GLU A 189 47.69 2.82 -34.31
N ASN A 190 48.14 2.25 -35.43
CA ASN A 190 47.30 1.42 -36.31
C ASN A 190 46.84 0.11 -35.62
N LEU A 191 47.61 -0.42 -34.67
CA LEU A 191 47.20 -1.57 -33.87
C LEU A 191 46.04 -1.19 -32.94
N GLU A 192 46.17 -0.09 -32.20
CA GLU A 192 45.15 0.41 -31.26
C GLU A 192 43.86 0.80 -31.99
N ASP A 193 43.95 1.54 -33.09
CA ASP A 193 42.78 1.92 -33.90
C ASP A 193 41.98 0.71 -34.40
N ARG A 194 42.69 -0.32 -34.89
CA ARG A 194 42.05 -1.56 -35.35
C ARG A 194 41.45 -2.36 -34.21
N LYS A 195 42.10 -2.36 -33.06
CA LYS A 195 41.62 -3.02 -31.84
C LYS A 195 40.33 -2.36 -31.37
N ASP A 196 40.27 -1.04 -31.33
CA ASP A 196 39.06 -0.30 -30.96
C ASP A 196 37.89 -0.57 -31.90
N VAL A 197 38.15 -0.60 -33.22
CA VAL A 197 37.12 -0.95 -34.22
C VAL A 197 36.55 -2.36 -34.00
N GLU A 198 37.40 -3.34 -33.68
CA GLU A 198 36.96 -4.71 -33.40
C GLU A 198 36.25 -4.83 -32.04
N LEU A 199 36.67 -4.07 -31.03
CA LEU A 199 35.98 -3.99 -29.74
C LEU A 199 34.59 -3.37 -29.87
N ASP A 200 34.44 -2.32 -30.68
CA ASP A 200 33.13 -1.71 -30.96
C ASP A 200 32.19 -2.67 -31.70
N LYS A 201 32.73 -3.46 -32.64
CA LYS A 201 31.96 -4.54 -33.29
C LYS A 201 31.52 -5.59 -32.27
N LEU A 202 32.43 -5.99 -31.38
CA LEU A 202 32.13 -6.95 -30.32
C LEU A 202 31.01 -6.46 -29.41
N VAL A 203 31.01 -5.19 -28.99
CA VAL A 203 29.92 -4.60 -28.20
C VAL A 203 28.60 -4.63 -28.96
N LYS A 204 28.60 -4.28 -30.25
CA LYS A 204 27.40 -4.34 -31.10
C LYS A 204 26.86 -5.76 -31.23
N ASP A 205 27.75 -6.75 -31.40
CA ASP A 205 27.38 -8.15 -31.48
C ASP A 205 26.86 -8.70 -30.15
N ILE A 206 27.44 -8.30 -29.02
CA ILE A 206 26.92 -8.62 -27.68
C ILE A 206 25.49 -8.08 -27.55
N ASN A 207 25.28 -6.79 -27.85
CA ASN A 207 23.96 -6.15 -27.74
C ASN A 207 22.93 -6.74 -28.72
N ARG A 208 23.35 -7.13 -29.94
CA ARG A 208 22.45 -7.79 -30.90
C ARG A 208 21.95 -9.15 -30.41
N ASN A 209 22.80 -9.89 -29.69
CA ASN A 209 22.48 -11.22 -29.18
C ASN A 209 21.80 -11.18 -27.80
N LEU A 210 21.77 -10.02 -27.14
CA LEU A 210 21.00 -9.81 -25.92
C LEU A 210 19.50 -9.69 -26.28
N SER A 211 18.70 -10.64 -25.78
CA SER A 211 17.24 -10.59 -25.93
C SER A 211 16.63 -9.57 -24.96
N SER A 212 15.49 -8.96 -25.31
CA SER A 212 14.80 -7.90 -24.54
C SER A 212 14.37 -8.24 -23.11
N GLY A 213 14.65 -9.45 -22.61
CA GLY A 213 14.37 -9.92 -21.25
C GLY A 213 15.57 -9.89 -20.29
N GLY A 214 16.73 -9.38 -20.74
CA GLY A 214 17.98 -9.42 -19.98
C GLY A 214 18.77 -10.71 -20.22
N GLY A 215 20.09 -10.58 -20.39
CA GLY A 215 21.00 -11.69 -20.62
C GLY A 215 22.20 -11.68 -19.69
N HIS A 216 23.01 -12.73 -19.77
CA HIS A 216 24.22 -12.87 -18.96
C HIS A 216 25.46 -12.79 -19.83
N VAL A 217 26.26 -11.75 -19.61
CA VAL A 217 27.49 -11.49 -20.35
C VAL A 217 28.69 -11.76 -19.46
N VAL A 218 29.56 -12.63 -19.96
CA VAL A 218 30.78 -13.07 -19.30
C VAL A 218 31.95 -12.52 -20.09
N LEU A 219 32.67 -11.58 -19.50
CA LEU A 219 33.84 -10.95 -20.08
C LEU A 219 35.08 -11.74 -19.65
N PHE A 220 35.67 -12.48 -20.56
CA PHE A 220 36.95 -13.15 -20.34
C PHE A 220 38.09 -12.23 -20.76
N VAL A 221 38.85 -11.74 -19.79
CA VAL A 221 40.02 -10.90 -20.07
C VAL A 221 41.16 -11.77 -20.55
N ASP A 222 41.58 -11.60 -21.81
CA ASP A 222 42.59 -12.47 -22.38
C ASP A 222 44.02 -11.98 -22.11
N ARG A 223 44.66 -12.53 -21.07
CA ARG A 223 46.06 -12.25 -20.75
C ARG A 223 47.08 -13.11 -21.52
N PHE A 224 46.62 -13.89 -22.50
CA PHE A 224 47.43 -14.83 -23.29
C PHE A 224 48.08 -15.94 -22.44
N ILE A 225 47.37 -16.39 -21.41
CA ILE A 225 47.82 -17.46 -20.49
C ILE A 225 46.89 -18.68 -20.56
N ALA A 226 45.64 -18.50 -21.00
CA ALA A 226 44.64 -19.57 -21.11
C ALA A 226 43.87 -19.47 -22.42
N CYS A 227 43.50 -20.61 -22.99
CA CYS A 227 42.73 -20.67 -24.22
C CYS A 227 41.27 -20.25 -23.98
N PHE A 228 40.82 -19.22 -24.70
CA PHE A 228 39.43 -18.74 -24.63
C PHE A 228 38.42 -19.83 -24.98
N ASP A 229 38.66 -20.64 -26.02
CA ASP A 229 37.72 -21.68 -26.45
C ASP A 229 37.52 -22.76 -25.40
N ARG A 230 38.60 -23.10 -24.69
CA ARG A 230 38.58 -24.04 -23.56
C ARG A 230 37.82 -23.45 -22.39
N PHE A 231 38.08 -22.19 -22.04
CA PHE A 231 37.31 -21.50 -20.99
C PHE A 231 35.81 -21.44 -21.35
N ALA A 232 35.47 -20.96 -22.54
CA ALA A 232 34.10 -20.77 -22.98
C ALA A 232 33.32 -22.09 -23.11
N SER A 233 33.99 -23.22 -23.40
CA SER A 233 33.35 -24.55 -23.43
C SER A 233 33.17 -25.19 -22.06
N LEU A 234 34.04 -24.84 -21.10
CA LEU A 234 33.96 -25.30 -19.72
C LEU A 234 33.10 -24.39 -18.84
N TYR A 235 32.84 -23.16 -19.27
CA TYR A 235 32.02 -22.21 -18.54
C TYR A 235 30.60 -22.77 -18.35
N ARG A 236 30.17 -22.81 -17.09
CA ARG A 236 28.83 -23.26 -16.70
C ARG A 236 28.24 -22.22 -15.77
N THR A 237 27.02 -21.81 -16.05
CA THR A 237 26.26 -20.93 -15.17
C THR A 237 24.98 -21.61 -14.68
N SER A 238 24.56 -21.26 -13.48
CA SER A 238 23.26 -21.65 -12.92
C SER A 238 22.14 -20.68 -13.30
N ARG A 239 22.45 -19.61 -14.06
CA ARG A 239 21.50 -18.61 -14.51
C ARG A 239 20.69 -19.15 -15.71
N ASN A 240 19.37 -18.94 -15.66
CA ASN A 240 18.48 -19.29 -16.77
C ASN A 240 18.46 -18.14 -17.78
N GLY A 241 18.94 -18.36 -19.01
CA GLY A 241 18.93 -17.37 -20.08
C GLY A 241 20.07 -17.57 -21.09
N PRO A 242 20.11 -16.78 -22.18
CA PRO A 242 21.23 -16.79 -23.12
C PRO A 242 22.50 -16.30 -22.42
N VAL A 243 23.60 -17.02 -22.64
CA VAL A 243 24.92 -16.72 -22.06
C VAL A 243 25.85 -16.33 -23.19
N ILE A 244 26.37 -15.11 -23.12
CA ILE A 244 27.34 -14.61 -24.08
C ILE A 244 28.69 -14.58 -23.38
N VAL A 245 29.64 -15.35 -23.90
CA VAL A 245 31.03 -15.34 -23.42
C VAL A 245 31.85 -14.58 -24.44
N ALA A 246 32.38 -13.43 -24.04
CA ALA A 246 33.14 -12.53 -24.90
C ALA A 246 34.62 -12.49 -24.49
N ARG A 247 35.51 -12.65 -25.46
CA ARG A 247 36.96 -12.47 -25.27
C ARG A 247 37.30 -10.98 -25.33
N VAL A 248 37.90 -10.45 -24.28
CA VAL A 248 38.23 -9.02 -24.15
C VAL A 248 39.73 -8.84 -23.92
N PRO A 249 40.52 -8.52 -24.96
CA PRO A 249 41.95 -8.27 -24.85
C PRO A 249 42.23 -6.81 -24.43
N VAL A 250 41.66 -6.37 -23.31
CA VAL A 250 41.80 -4.99 -22.78
C VAL A 250 42.45 -5.04 -21.41
N PHE A 251 43.51 -4.25 -21.23
CA PHE A 251 44.38 -4.33 -20.05
C PHE A 251 44.34 -3.09 -19.16
N SER A 252 43.67 -2.04 -19.62
CA SER A 252 43.47 -0.80 -18.86
C SER A 252 42.11 -0.82 -18.15
N ARG A 253 42.10 -0.50 -16.85
CA ARG A 253 40.86 -0.38 -16.06
C ARG A 253 39.86 0.63 -16.65
N PRO A 254 40.25 1.85 -17.07
CA PRO A 254 39.31 2.79 -17.70
C PRO A 254 38.76 2.28 -19.04
N GLU A 255 39.56 1.61 -19.87
CA GLU A 255 39.07 1.01 -21.13
C GLU A 255 38.07 -0.12 -20.87
N LEU A 256 38.34 -0.98 -19.89
CA LEU A 256 37.39 -2.02 -19.48
C LEU A 256 36.07 -1.44 -18.97
N GLN A 257 36.12 -0.34 -18.22
CA GLN A 257 34.93 0.38 -17.78
C GLN A 257 34.17 1.02 -18.95
N MET A 258 34.87 1.60 -19.94
CA MET A 258 34.22 2.13 -21.14
C MET A 258 33.57 1.03 -21.96
N PHE A 259 34.28 -0.08 -22.16
CA PHE A 259 33.76 -1.26 -22.85
C PHE A 259 32.52 -1.83 -22.14
N SER A 260 32.57 -1.98 -20.81
CA SER A 260 31.45 -2.51 -20.04
C SER A 260 30.24 -1.57 -20.05
N LYS A 261 30.43 -0.24 -20.12
CA LYS A 261 29.35 0.75 -20.30
C LYS A 261 28.67 0.65 -21.66
N GLY A 262 29.36 0.21 -22.70
CA GLY A 262 28.79 0.01 -24.04
C GLY A 262 27.80 -1.15 -24.12
N ILE A 263 27.84 -2.09 -23.17
CA ILE A 263 26.92 -3.23 -23.08
C ILE A 263 25.60 -2.78 -22.41
N GLU A 264 24.46 -3.21 -22.95
CA GLU A 264 23.12 -2.88 -22.41
C GLU A 264 23.03 -3.02 -20.88
N SER A 265 22.39 -2.05 -20.23
CA SER A 265 22.31 -1.95 -18.76
C SER A 265 21.42 -3.02 -18.12
N THR A 266 20.55 -3.66 -18.90
CA THR A 266 19.69 -4.76 -18.48
C THR A 266 20.43 -6.09 -18.37
N ALA A 267 21.63 -6.20 -18.95
CA ALA A 267 22.44 -7.40 -18.92
C ALA A 267 23.27 -7.49 -17.64
N THR A 268 23.37 -8.71 -17.11
CA THR A 268 24.25 -9.02 -15.98
C THR A 268 25.66 -9.23 -16.47
N LYS A 269 26.64 -8.56 -15.85
CA LYS A 269 28.02 -8.48 -16.32
C LYS A 269 28.95 -9.13 -15.31
N GLU A 270 29.68 -10.14 -15.75
CA GLU A 270 30.67 -10.84 -14.95
C GLU A 270 32.02 -10.80 -15.64
N ILE A 271 33.11 -10.58 -14.90
CA ILE A 271 34.46 -10.50 -15.45
C ILE A 271 35.34 -11.63 -14.91
N TRP A 272 35.98 -12.34 -15.82
CA TRP A 272 36.88 -13.45 -15.54
C TRP A 272 38.29 -13.10 -15.97
N VAL A 273 39.22 -13.13 -15.03
CA VAL A 273 40.62 -12.82 -15.29
C VAL A 273 41.47 -14.07 -15.02
N PRO A 274 42.18 -14.60 -16.04
CA PRO A 274 43.10 -15.71 -15.85
C PRO A 274 44.31 -15.28 -15.02
N TRP A 275 44.68 -16.11 -14.07
CA TRP A 275 45.80 -15.90 -13.16
C TRP A 275 46.64 -17.16 -13.03
N CYS A 276 47.95 -17.00 -13.06
CA CYS A 276 48.92 -18.06 -12.79
C CYS A 276 50.01 -17.51 -11.87
N SER A 277 50.41 -18.29 -10.87
CA SER A 277 51.49 -17.91 -9.94
C SER A 277 52.88 -18.19 -10.50
N SER A 278 53.00 -19.05 -11.53
CA SER A 278 54.29 -19.47 -12.08
C SER A 278 54.61 -18.71 -13.36
N GLU A 279 55.66 -17.89 -13.32
CA GLU A 279 56.14 -17.15 -14.47
C GLU A 279 56.64 -18.08 -15.59
N SER A 280 57.23 -19.22 -15.24
CA SER A 280 57.67 -20.23 -16.20
C SER A 280 56.49 -20.81 -17.00
N VAL A 281 55.35 -21.04 -16.36
CA VAL A 281 54.13 -21.52 -17.04
C VAL A 281 53.56 -20.44 -17.96
N ILE A 282 53.55 -19.17 -17.53
CA ILE A 282 53.10 -18.04 -18.35
C ILE A 282 53.96 -17.93 -19.63
N ARG A 283 55.30 -17.95 -19.47
CA ARG A 283 56.22 -17.88 -20.61
C ARG A 283 56.05 -19.07 -21.55
N ALA A 284 55.91 -20.29 -21.01
CA ALA A 284 55.67 -21.48 -21.82
C ALA A 284 54.35 -21.36 -22.62
N GLN A 285 53.25 -21.01 -21.97
CA GLN A 285 51.95 -20.87 -22.63
C GLN A 285 51.97 -19.82 -23.75
N ARG A 286 52.58 -18.66 -23.50
CA ARG A 286 52.75 -17.62 -24.53
C ARG A 286 53.61 -18.11 -25.70
N GLN A 287 54.68 -18.84 -25.40
CA GLN A 287 55.60 -19.37 -26.40
C GLN A 287 54.99 -20.52 -27.22
N PHE A 288 54.06 -21.31 -26.70
CA PHE A 288 53.46 -22.43 -27.44
C PHE A 288 52.14 -22.05 -28.11
N SER A 289 51.26 -21.33 -27.40
CA SER A 289 49.87 -21.10 -27.81
C SER A 289 49.62 -19.70 -28.37
N PHE A 290 50.45 -18.70 -28.03
CA PHE A 290 50.23 -17.29 -28.39
C PHE A 290 51.43 -16.64 -29.11
N ARG A 291 52.12 -17.41 -29.96
CA ARG A 291 53.30 -16.95 -30.71
C ARG A 291 53.03 -15.73 -31.59
N ALA A 292 51.84 -15.67 -32.18
CA ALA A 292 51.45 -14.62 -33.13
C ALA A 292 51.12 -13.28 -32.46
N VAL A 293 51.02 -13.24 -31.12
CA VAL A 293 50.68 -12.03 -30.38
C VAL A 293 51.96 -11.19 -30.17
N PRO A 294 51.96 -9.89 -30.52
CA PRO A 294 53.07 -8.99 -30.28
C PRO A 294 53.48 -8.90 -28.80
N GLU A 295 54.78 -8.69 -28.53
CA GLU A 295 55.27 -8.56 -27.15
C GLU A 295 54.67 -7.36 -26.41
N ILE A 296 54.34 -6.27 -27.11
CA ILE A 296 53.73 -5.08 -26.49
C ILE A 296 52.39 -5.41 -25.79
N GLU A 297 51.59 -6.28 -26.39
CA GLU A 297 50.31 -6.75 -25.84
C GLU A 297 50.52 -7.72 -24.67
N LYS A 298 51.55 -8.57 -24.73
CA LYS A 298 51.92 -9.47 -23.62
C LYS A 298 52.41 -8.68 -22.40
N GLU A 299 53.23 -7.66 -22.62
CA GLU A 299 53.68 -6.76 -21.55
C GLU A 299 52.53 -5.92 -20.97
N ALA A 300 51.61 -5.46 -21.81
CA ALA A 300 50.40 -4.77 -21.36
C ALA A 300 49.52 -5.69 -20.50
N ALA A 301 49.38 -6.95 -20.88
CA ALA A 301 48.67 -7.96 -20.10
C ALA A 301 49.33 -8.25 -18.73
N ASP A 302 50.65 -8.11 -18.62
CA ASP A 302 51.38 -8.27 -17.35
C ASP A 302 51.22 -7.05 -16.44
N ARG A 303 51.16 -5.85 -17.02
CA ARG A 303 50.95 -4.58 -16.31
C ARG A 303 49.48 -4.29 -15.98
N MET A 304 48.58 -5.18 -16.37
CA MET A 304 47.14 -5.04 -16.15
C MET A 304 46.80 -4.84 -14.67
N SER A 305 45.94 -3.86 -14.39
CA SER A 305 45.31 -3.72 -13.08
C SER A 305 44.07 -4.61 -12.99
N PHE A 306 43.93 -5.37 -11.90
CA PHE A 306 42.77 -6.23 -11.71
C PHE A 306 41.49 -5.40 -11.55
N PRO A 307 40.40 -5.79 -12.23
CA PRO A 307 39.10 -5.14 -12.06
C PRO A 307 38.57 -5.35 -10.64
N SER A 308 37.75 -4.43 -10.15
CA SER A 308 37.08 -4.53 -8.86
C SER A 308 35.56 -4.51 -9.01
N LEU A 309 34.83 -4.89 -7.96
CA LEU A 309 33.37 -4.80 -7.93
C LEU A 309 32.87 -3.35 -8.06
N GLU A 310 33.69 -2.36 -7.70
CA GLU A 310 33.37 -0.95 -7.84
C GLU A 310 33.28 -0.50 -9.31
N ASP A 311 33.82 -1.31 -10.23
CA ASP A 311 33.76 -1.05 -11.67
C ASP A 311 32.40 -1.38 -12.30
N GLY A 312 31.41 -1.79 -11.49
CA GLY A 312 30.03 -2.06 -11.93
C GLY A 312 29.79 -3.48 -12.44
N TYR A 313 30.70 -4.42 -12.12
CA TYR A 313 30.50 -5.85 -12.39
C TYR A 313 29.74 -6.51 -11.24
N GLU A 314 28.88 -7.47 -11.57
CA GLU A 314 28.14 -8.25 -10.58
C GLU A 314 29.04 -9.28 -9.89
N ALA A 315 30.05 -9.79 -10.61
CA ALA A 315 31.06 -10.69 -10.08
C ALA A 315 32.41 -10.46 -10.77
N VAL A 316 33.48 -10.55 -9.98
CA VAL A 316 34.88 -10.53 -10.42
C VAL A 316 35.50 -11.87 -10.04
N CYS A 317 35.86 -12.67 -11.03
CA CYS A 317 36.31 -14.05 -10.86
C CYS A 317 37.75 -14.20 -11.34
N LEU A 318 38.60 -14.80 -10.49
CA LEU A 318 39.97 -15.16 -10.85
C LEU A 318 40.00 -16.62 -11.31
N TYR A 319 40.40 -16.84 -12.56
CA TYR A 319 40.54 -18.17 -13.14
C TYR A 319 41.97 -18.66 -12.98
N LYS A 320 42.21 -19.62 -12.06
CA LYS A 320 43.54 -20.18 -11.85
C LYS A 320 43.92 -21.11 -13.00
N VAL A 321 44.94 -20.74 -13.76
CA VAL A 321 45.48 -21.55 -14.87
C VAL A 321 46.51 -22.54 -14.35
N SER A 322 46.36 -23.80 -14.73
CA SER A 322 47.29 -24.88 -14.40
C SER A 322 48.19 -25.24 -15.60
N GLN A 323 49.30 -25.93 -15.34
CA GLN A 323 50.21 -26.36 -16.40
C GLN A 323 49.50 -27.41 -17.31
N GLY A 324 49.41 -27.14 -18.61
CA GLY A 324 48.69 -27.98 -19.57
C GLY A 324 47.24 -27.57 -19.86
N ASP A 325 46.81 -26.41 -19.35
CA ASP A 325 45.57 -25.75 -19.81
C ASP A 325 45.67 -25.21 -21.25
#